data_AF-A0A7S2AN30-F1
#
_entry.id   AF-A0A7S2AN30-F1
#
_cell.length_a   1.000
_cell.length_b   1.000
_cell.length_c   1.000
_cell.angle_alpha   90.00
_cell.angle_beta   90.00
_cell.angle_gamma   90.00
#
_symmetry.space_group_name_H-M   'P 1'
#
loop_
_entity.id
_entity.type
_entity.pdbx_description
1 polymer ?
#
loop_
_entity_poly.entity_id
_entity_poly.type
_entity_poly.pdbx_seq_one_letter_code
_entity_poly.pdbx_strand_id
1 'polypeptide(L)'
;MFAATRTFAVAPWSADVKAKPIFAVSDATGTVAQKLAETAFMQFGSSEKAKVQVVPGVSTEQAVRDVVEEAAKMAPPGSLAIERSGALVLYTVADPALGSILAAEASRRGVPCIDALEPVLLAMERCFGVCREGLAGSPDSDRAQGNDGLDGQHDGLPPRTVFAASDSSGSNAYGMVCAALRRFSDTPVQSVTLCKEVRSLEQINHIAQEALATRSPVVFTFASPGMSRFMRQQCERSRVHYADVFQPVMLAFEKYLDYPPVGVPGGHDLSRGYSDNWDTLPVER
;
A
#
# COMPACT_ATOMS: atom_id res chain seq x y z
N MET A 1 15.59 34.94 21.59
CA MET A 1 14.84 34.52 20.39
C MET A 1 14.68 33.00 20.49
N PHE A 2 13.47 32.51 20.75
CA PHE A 2 13.24 31.12 21.17
C PHE A 2 13.49 30.14 20.01
N ALA A 3 14.45 29.24 20.17
CA ALA A 3 14.58 28.05 19.33
C ALA A 3 13.47 27.07 19.75
N ALA A 4 12.46 26.90 18.92
CA ALA A 4 11.44 25.88 19.11
C ALA A 4 12.06 24.52 18.78
N THR A 5 12.63 23.85 19.78
CA THR A 5 13.00 22.44 19.69
C THR A 5 11.70 21.65 19.54
N ARG A 6 11.36 21.23 18.31
CA ARG A 6 10.31 20.24 18.10
C ARG A 6 10.82 18.92 18.65
N THR A 7 10.42 18.59 19.87
CA THR A 7 10.54 17.25 20.41
C THR A 7 9.65 16.36 19.55
N PHE A 8 10.24 15.52 18.71
CA PHE A 8 9.51 14.41 18.11
C PHE A 8 9.14 13.48 19.27
N ALA A 9 7.85 13.35 19.56
CA ALA A 9 7.38 12.34 20.48
C ALA A 9 7.73 10.98 19.88
N VAL A 10 8.84 10.40 20.33
CA VAL A 10 9.12 8.99 20.10
C VAL A 10 8.00 8.26 20.83
N ALA A 11 7.17 7.53 20.09
CA ALA A 11 6.04 6.80 20.64
C ALA A 11 6.54 5.99 21.86
N PRO A 12 5.90 6.11 23.04
CA PRO A 12 6.27 5.24 24.14
C PRO A 12 5.99 3.80 23.69
N TRP A 13 7.06 3.05 23.45
CA TRP A 13 7.10 1.66 23.00
C TRP A 13 6.29 0.69 23.90
N SER A 14 5.76 1.18 25.03
CA SER A 14 5.05 0.45 26.07
C SER A 14 3.52 0.64 26.08
N ALA A 15 2.96 1.58 25.31
CA ALA A 15 1.51 1.82 25.29
C ALA A 15 0.88 1.23 24.03
N ASP A 16 0.08 0.17 24.18
CA ASP A 16 -0.76 -0.34 23.09
C ASP A 16 -1.81 0.71 22.70
N VAL A 17 -1.86 1.07 21.41
CA VAL A 17 -2.90 1.94 20.89
C VAL A 17 -4.29 1.35 21.13
N LYS A 18 -5.27 2.19 21.46
CA LYS A 18 -6.67 1.75 21.58
C LYS A 18 -7.17 1.33 20.20
N ALA A 19 -7.40 0.04 20.03
CA ALA A 19 -7.93 -0.50 18.79
C ALA A 19 -9.29 0.12 18.41
N LYS A 20 -9.33 0.73 17.22
CA LYS A 20 -10.53 1.23 16.56
C LYS A 20 -10.91 0.29 15.40
N PRO A 21 -12.19 0.21 15.00
CA PRO A 21 -12.65 -0.70 13.94
C PRO A 21 -12.01 -0.39 12.58
N ILE A 22 -11.62 -1.43 11.85
CA ILE A 22 -11.05 -1.32 10.50
C ILE A 22 -11.83 -2.24 9.58
N PHE A 23 -12.25 -1.74 8.42
CA PHE A 23 -12.92 -2.52 7.39
C PHE A 23 -11.91 -2.78 6.26
N ALA A 24 -11.65 -4.06 5.98
CA ALA A 24 -10.86 -4.53 4.85
C ALA A 24 -11.80 -4.90 3.70
N VAL A 25 -12.00 -3.96 2.77
CA VAL A 25 -13.02 -4.04 1.72
C VAL A 25 -12.40 -4.49 0.40
N SER A 26 -13.07 -5.39 -0.33
CA SER A 26 -12.57 -5.84 -1.63
C SER A 26 -13.69 -6.30 -2.55
N ASP A 27 -13.49 -6.12 -3.86
CA ASP A 27 -14.33 -6.71 -4.91
C ASP A 27 -14.14 -8.23 -5.09
N ALA A 28 -13.18 -8.82 -4.38
CA ALA A 28 -12.84 -10.24 -4.39
C ALA A 28 -12.90 -10.81 -2.96
N THR A 29 -11.84 -11.44 -2.47
CA THR A 29 -11.84 -12.16 -1.18
C THR A 29 -11.52 -11.28 0.04
N GLY A 30 -10.94 -10.10 -0.16
CA GLY A 30 -10.49 -9.22 0.94
C GLY A 30 -9.21 -9.66 1.66
N THR A 31 -8.62 -10.81 1.33
CA THR A 31 -7.42 -11.34 2.03
C THR A 31 -6.22 -10.40 1.96
N VAL A 32 -6.02 -9.72 0.84
CA VAL A 32 -4.90 -8.79 0.66
C VAL A 32 -5.10 -7.52 1.47
N ALA A 33 -6.32 -6.96 1.45
CA ALA A 33 -6.70 -5.82 2.29
C ALA A 33 -6.56 -6.15 3.78
N GLN A 34 -7.02 -7.33 4.20
CA GLN A 34 -6.92 -7.79 5.58
C GLN A 34 -5.48 -7.85 6.06
N LYS A 35 -4.62 -8.60 5.35
CA LYS A 35 -3.20 -8.77 5.74
C LYS A 35 -2.46 -7.45 5.78
N LEU A 36 -2.75 -6.56 4.84
CA LEU A 36 -2.15 -5.23 4.82
C LEU A 36 -2.60 -4.40 6.02
N ALA A 37 -3.89 -4.41 6.35
CA ALA A 37 -4.44 -3.70 7.51
C ALA A 37 -3.85 -4.22 8.83
N GLU A 38 -3.77 -5.55 9.00
CA GLU A 38 -3.15 -6.18 10.17
C GLU A 38 -1.67 -5.80 10.27
N THR A 39 -0.93 -5.88 9.16
CA THR A 39 0.50 -5.54 9.13
C THR A 39 0.74 -4.06 9.41
N ALA A 40 -0.11 -3.18 8.91
CA ALA A 40 -0.06 -1.75 9.22
C ALA A 40 -0.35 -1.50 10.70
N PHE A 41 -1.37 -2.17 11.26
CA PHE A 41 -1.71 -2.06 12.68
C PHE A 41 -0.56 -2.49 13.59
N MET A 42 0.25 -3.49 13.19
CA MET A 42 1.44 -3.89 13.94
C MET A 42 2.42 -2.75 14.21
N GLN A 43 2.37 -1.67 13.43
CA GLN A 43 3.23 -0.51 13.66
C GLN A 43 2.73 0.42 14.77
N PHE A 44 1.55 0.16 15.33
CA PHE A 44 0.91 0.95 16.39
C PHE A 44 0.54 0.12 17.62
N GLY A 45 0.43 -1.21 17.49
CA GLY A 45 0.15 -2.12 18.60
C GLY A 45 0.10 -3.59 18.17
N SER A 46 -0.28 -4.50 19.07
CA SER A 46 -0.39 -5.94 18.75
C SER A 46 -1.41 -6.25 17.64
N SER A 47 -1.05 -7.14 16.70
CA SER A 47 -1.92 -7.59 15.60
C SER A 47 -3.22 -8.24 16.09
N GLU A 48 -3.22 -8.92 17.25
CA GLU A 48 -4.40 -9.54 17.84
C GLU A 48 -5.47 -8.52 18.26
N LYS A 49 -5.07 -7.26 18.40
CA LYS A 49 -5.97 -6.14 18.69
C LYS A 49 -6.46 -5.44 17.43
N ALA A 50 -5.93 -5.76 16.26
CA ALA A 50 -6.38 -5.20 14.99
C ALA A 50 -7.82 -5.68 14.75
N LYS A 51 -8.81 -4.82 15.06
CA LYS A 51 -10.25 -5.11 14.88
C LYS A 51 -10.63 -5.02 13.41
N VAL A 52 -10.02 -5.87 12.58
CA VAL A 52 -10.21 -5.90 11.13
C VAL A 52 -11.42 -6.76 10.78
N GLN A 53 -12.41 -6.14 10.16
CA GLN A 53 -13.57 -6.81 9.59
C GLN A 53 -13.40 -6.89 8.07
N VAL A 54 -13.39 -8.10 7.53
CA VAL A 54 -13.29 -8.32 6.08
C VAL A 54 -14.67 -8.21 5.45
N VAL A 55 -14.77 -7.41 4.39
CA VAL A 55 -15.99 -7.25 3.58
C VAL A 55 -15.66 -7.61 2.13
N PRO A 56 -15.82 -8.90 1.74
CA PRO A 56 -15.53 -9.37 0.39
C PRO A 56 -16.69 -9.08 -0.58
N GLY A 57 -16.44 -9.22 -1.88
CA GLY A 57 -17.47 -9.16 -2.92
C GLY A 57 -18.13 -7.79 -3.13
N VAL A 58 -17.46 -6.70 -2.75
CA VAL A 58 -17.95 -5.33 -2.97
C VAL A 58 -17.69 -4.93 -4.42
N SER A 59 -18.61 -5.33 -5.31
CA SER A 59 -18.51 -5.15 -6.77
C SER A 59 -19.63 -4.31 -7.38
N THR A 60 -20.48 -3.70 -6.54
CA THR A 60 -21.59 -2.83 -6.99
C THR A 60 -21.63 -1.53 -6.19
N GLU A 61 -22.18 -0.48 -6.79
CA GLU A 61 -22.38 0.80 -6.11
C GLU A 61 -23.21 0.66 -4.83
N GLN A 62 -24.25 -0.17 -4.83
CA GLN A 62 -25.07 -0.39 -3.64
C GLN A 62 -24.25 -1.06 -2.52
N ALA A 63 -23.44 -2.08 -2.85
CA ALA A 63 -22.56 -2.71 -1.87
C ALA A 63 -21.54 -1.72 -1.28
N VAL A 64 -21.04 -0.79 -2.10
CA VAL A 64 -20.19 0.32 -1.62
C VAL A 64 -20.94 1.22 -0.64
N ARG A 65 -22.17 1.61 -0.96
CA ARG A 65 -22.99 2.44 -0.08
C ARG A 65 -23.26 1.75 1.26
N ASP A 66 -23.60 0.46 1.22
CA ASP A 66 -23.88 -0.33 2.41
C ASP A 66 -22.64 -0.45 3.30
N VAL A 67 -21.48 -0.79 2.75
CA VAL A 67 -20.25 -0.96 3.55
C VAL A 67 -19.78 0.35 4.19
N VAL A 68 -19.88 1.47 3.48
CA VAL A 68 -19.50 2.78 4.02
C VAL A 68 -20.52 3.26 5.06
N GLU A 69 -21.80 2.97 4.87
CA GLU A 69 -22.82 3.24 5.88
C GLU A 69 -22.55 2.47 7.18
N GLU A 70 -22.23 1.17 7.09
CA GLU A 70 -21.86 0.36 8.25
C GLU A 70 -20.58 0.88 8.92
N ALA A 71 -19.56 1.27 8.14
CA ALA A 71 -18.36 1.90 8.67
C ALA A 71 -18.68 3.21 9.41
N ALA A 72 -19.60 4.03 8.90
CA ALA A 72 -20.00 5.28 9.55
C ALA A 72 -20.74 5.06 10.88
N LYS A 73 -21.56 4.00 10.98
CA LYS A 73 -22.29 3.63 12.21
C LYS A 73 -21.36 3.26 13.37
N MET A 74 -20.10 2.89 13.08
CA MET A 74 -19.09 2.57 14.10
C MET A 74 -18.51 3.81 14.81
N ALA A 75 -18.91 5.02 14.43
CA ALA A 75 -18.49 6.23 15.12
C ALA A 75 -18.98 6.24 16.59
N PRO A 76 -18.16 6.67 17.56
CA PRO A 76 -18.57 6.70 18.97
C PRO A 76 -19.82 7.57 19.19
N PRO A 77 -20.77 7.14 20.04
CA PRO A 77 -21.92 7.96 20.42
C PRO A 77 -21.46 9.26 21.07
N GLY A 78 -21.99 10.40 20.62
CA GLY A 78 -21.69 11.71 21.21
C GLY A 78 -20.41 12.40 20.72
N SER A 79 -19.63 11.79 19.80
CA SER A 79 -18.52 12.51 19.16
C SER A 79 -19.02 13.75 18.41
N LEU A 80 -18.35 14.88 18.62
CA LEU A 80 -18.55 16.11 17.84
C LEU A 80 -18.36 15.79 16.35
N ALA A 81 -19.06 16.51 15.46
CA ALA A 81 -19.02 16.23 14.02
C ALA A 81 -17.59 16.19 13.42
N ILE A 82 -16.64 16.88 14.05
CA ILE A 82 -15.22 16.96 13.66
C ILE A 82 -14.43 15.71 14.10
N GLU A 83 -14.89 14.99 15.13
CA GLU A 83 -14.23 13.81 15.73
C GLU A 83 -14.92 12.48 15.35
N ARG A 84 -15.99 12.53 14.55
CA ARG A 84 -16.72 11.35 14.06
C ARG A 84 -15.90 10.59 13.01
N SER A 85 -14.83 9.95 13.43
CA SER A 85 -14.21 8.92 12.62
C SER A 85 -14.94 7.61 12.90
N GLY A 86 -15.69 7.11 11.93
CA GLY A 86 -16.24 5.75 11.94
C GLY A 86 -15.13 4.69 11.88
N ALA A 87 -15.41 3.53 11.31
CA ALA A 87 -14.36 2.57 10.98
C ALA A 87 -13.43 3.14 9.90
N LEU A 88 -12.13 2.82 9.92
CA LEU A 88 -11.24 3.07 8.78
C LEU A 88 -11.53 2.06 7.67
N VAL A 89 -11.75 2.52 6.44
CA VAL A 89 -11.95 1.65 5.28
C VAL A 89 -10.66 1.53 4.48
N LEU A 90 -9.95 0.41 4.60
CA LEU A 90 -8.86 0.06 3.70
C LEU A 90 -9.42 -0.85 2.61
N TYR A 91 -9.28 -0.45 1.35
CA TYR A 91 -9.91 -1.18 0.25
C TYR A 91 -8.97 -1.55 -0.89
N THR A 92 -9.30 -2.66 -1.54
CA THR A 92 -8.66 -3.18 -2.74
C THR A 92 -9.74 -3.53 -3.76
N VAL A 93 -10.14 -2.53 -4.54
CA VAL A 93 -11.15 -2.61 -5.61
C VAL A 93 -10.43 -2.27 -6.91
N ALA A 94 -10.57 -3.09 -7.96
CA ALA A 94 -9.83 -2.85 -9.20
C ALA A 94 -10.57 -1.97 -10.20
N ASP A 95 -11.89 -1.90 -10.13
CA ASP A 95 -12.69 -0.98 -10.94
C ASP A 95 -12.51 0.45 -10.39
N PRO A 96 -11.88 1.36 -11.15
CA PRO A 96 -11.63 2.72 -10.69
C PRO A 96 -12.91 3.54 -10.56
N ALA A 97 -13.98 3.23 -11.30
CA ALA A 97 -15.27 3.89 -11.11
C ALA A 97 -15.85 3.51 -9.74
N LEU A 98 -15.81 2.23 -9.39
CA LEU A 98 -16.26 1.76 -8.09
C LEU A 98 -15.37 2.28 -6.94
N GLY A 99 -14.05 2.33 -7.13
CA GLY A 99 -13.12 2.95 -6.18
C GLY A 99 -13.41 4.44 -5.96
N SER A 100 -13.74 5.18 -7.03
CA SER A 100 -14.12 6.59 -6.96
C SER A 100 -15.44 6.81 -6.20
N ILE A 101 -16.43 5.94 -6.44
CA ILE A 101 -17.71 5.94 -5.70
C ILE A 101 -17.45 5.69 -4.20
N LEU A 102 -16.60 4.72 -3.87
CA LEU A 102 -16.26 4.39 -2.47
C LEU A 102 -15.60 5.57 -1.77
N ALA A 103 -14.58 6.18 -2.40
CA ALA A 103 -13.92 7.36 -1.85
C ALA A 103 -14.87 8.54 -1.66
N ALA A 104 -15.77 8.80 -2.62
CA ALA A 104 -16.75 9.87 -2.54
C ALA A 104 -17.81 9.63 -1.45
N GLU A 105 -18.31 8.39 -1.33
CA GLU A 105 -19.26 7.99 -0.28
C GLU A 105 -18.63 8.11 1.10
N ALA A 106 -17.39 7.62 1.26
CA ALA A 106 -16.63 7.69 2.49
C ALA A 106 -16.39 9.14 2.92
N SER A 107 -15.95 9.99 1.99
CA SER A 107 -15.78 11.42 2.22
C SER A 107 -17.09 12.09 2.68
N ARG A 108 -18.21 11.81 2.01
CA ARG A 108 -19.53 12.37 2.35
C ARG A 108 -19.99 12.01 3.76
N ARG A 109 -19.64 10.82 4.24
CA ARG A 109 -20.02 10.30 5.56
C ARG A 109 -18.98 10.54 6.65
N GLY A 110 -17.86 11.20 6.33
CA GLY A 110 -16.75 11.41 7.28
C GLY A 110 -16.01 10.12 7.64
N VAL A 111 -16.09 9.09 6.80
CA VAL A 111 -15.39 7.82 6.99
C VAL A 111 -13.99 7.95 6.38
N PRO A 112 -12.92 7.76 7.17
CA PRO A 112 -11.58 7.73 6.59
C PRO A 112 -11.43 6.48 5.72
N CYS A 113 -10.87 6.64 4.53
CA CYS A 113 -10.63 5.53 3.61
C CYS A 113 -9.27 5.64 2.90
N ILE A 114 -8.74 4.50 2.47
CA ILE A 114 -7.50 4.42 1.69
C ILE A 114 -7.58 3.30 0.65
N ASP A 115 -7.25 3.63 -0.59
CA ASP A 115 -7.06 2.67 -1.67
C ASP A 115 -5.64 2.11 -1.61
N ALA A 116 -5.52 0.79 -1.47
CA ALA A 116 -4.22 0.14 -1.42
C ALA A 116 -3.81 -0.52 -2.75
N LEU A 117 -4.74 -0.68 -3.70
CA LEU A 117 -4.51 -1.42 -4.93
C LEU A 117 -4.31 -0.50 -6.15
N GLU A 118 -5.02 0.63 -6.22
CA GLU A 118 -4.97 1.54 -7.36
C GLU A 118 -3.55 2.03 -7.70
N PRO A 119 -2.67 2.40 -6.74
CA PRO A 119 -1.30 2.79 -7.08
C PRO A 119 -0.51 1.68 -7.78
N VAL A 120 -0.79 0.42 -7.45
CA VAL A 120 -0.15 -0.76 -8.06
C VAL A 120 -0.66 -0.97 -9.48
N LEU A 121 -1.98 -0.88 -9.67
CA LEU A 121 -2.59 -1.03 -10.98
C LEU A 121 -2.10 0.06 -11.95
N LEU A 122 -2.08 1.33 -11.52
CA LEU A 122 -1.57 2.45 -12.32
C LEU A 122 -0.08 2.29 -12.67
N ALA A 123 0.74 1.78 -11.75
CA ALA A 123 2.15 1.53 -12.03
C ALA A 123 2.34 0.45 -13.10
N MET A 124 1.53 -0.61 -13.07
CA MET A 124 1.53 -1.66 -14.08
C MET A 124 1.01 -1.18 -15.43
N GLU A 125 -0.10 -0.43 -15.45
CA GLU A 125 -0.67 0.13 -16.70
C GLU A 125 0.34 1.01 -17.42
N ARG A 126 1.02 1.90 -16.69
CA ARG A 126 2.05 2.77 -17.24
C ARG A 126 3.28 2.00 -17.72
N CYS A 127 3.72 1.00 -16.97
CA CYS A 127 4.92 0.23 -17.29
C CYS A 127 4.74 -0.71 -18.48
N PHE A 128 3.55 -1.29 -18.61
CA PHE A 128 3.27 -2.30 -19.63
C PHE A 128 2.55 -1.74 -20.85
N GLY A 129 1.97 -0.53 -20.75
CA GLY A 129 1.18 0.06 -21.83
C GLY A 129 -0.12 -0.69 -22.09
N VAL A 130 -0.62 -1.45 -21.10
CA VAL A 130 -1.88 -2.20 -21.19
C VAL A 130 -2.87 -1.66 -20.18
N CYS A 131 -4.16 -1.67 -20.53
CA CYS A 131 -5.24 -1.36 -19.60
C CYS A 131 -5.65 -2.63 -18.86
N ARG A 132 -6.09 -2.48 -17.60
CA ARG A 132 -6.72 -3.60 -16.88
C ARG A 132 -8.11 -3.94 -17.49
N GLU A 133 -8.55 -5.17 -17.31
CA GLU A 133 -9.84 -5.68 -17.76
C GLU A 133 -11.01 -4.83 -17.25
N GLY A 134 -12.07 -4.70 -18.07
CA GLY A 134 -13.27 -3.93 -17.72
C GLY A 134 -13.19 -2.41 -17.98
N LEU A 135 -12.00 -1.86 -18.28
CA LEU A 135 -11.80 -0.45 -18.66
C LEU A 135 -11.72 -0.21 -20.17
N ALA A 136 -11.71 -1.28 -20.98
CA ALA A 136 -11.71 -1.20 -22.43
C ALA A 136 -13.08 -0.73 -22.96
N GLY A 137 -13.31 0.58 -22.90
CA GLY A 137 -14.52 1.23 -23.41
C GLY A 137 -14.49 2.77 -23.43
N SER A 138 -13.38 3.42 -23.06
CA SER A 138 -13.26 4.88 -23.15
C SER A 138 -12.78 5.31 -24.55
N PRO A 139 -13.41 6.31 -25.20
CA PRO A 139 -13.08 6.77 -26.55
C PRO A 139 -11.71 7.49 -26.67
N ASP A 140 -10.94 7.59 -25.58
CA ASP A 140 -9.56 8.12 -25.60
C ASP A 140 -8.49 7.05 -25.89
N SER A 141 -8.87 5.80 -26.18
CA SER A 141 -7.93 4.75 -26.63
C SER A 141 -7.18 5.10 -27.93
N ASP A 142 -7.63 6.12 -28.67
CA ASP A 142 -6.97 6.61 -29.88
C ASP A 142 -5.83 7.62 -29.61
N ARG A 143 -5.65 8.10 -28.37
CA ARG A 143 -4.59 9.08 -28.03
C ARG A 143 -3.34 8.49 -27.39
N ALA A 144 -3.32 7.18 -27.13
CA ALA A 144 -2.12 6.46 -26.73
C ALA A 144 -1.36 5.83 -27.91
N GLN A 145 -1.72 6.16 -29.15
CA GLN A 145 -0.85 5.92 -30.31
C GLN A 145 0.24 7.00 -30.41
N GLY A 146 0.98 7.20 -29.31
CA GLY A 146 2.37 7.61 -29.40
C GLY A 146 3.15 6.36 -29.80
N ASN A 147 3.33 6.19 -31.11
CA ASN A 147 4.07 5.10 -31.73
C ASN A 147 5.56 5.20 -31.34
N ASP A 148 5.90 4.86 -30.10
CA ASP A 148 7.23 4.40 -29.73
C ASP A 148 7.28 2.91 -30.09
N GLY A 149 7.69 2.64 -31.33
CA GLY A 149 7.60 1.33 -31.99
C GLY A 149 8.08 0.14 -31.14
N LEU A 150 7.13 -0.52 -30.50
CA LEU A 150 7.31 -1.80 -29.82
C LEU A 150 6.58 -2.94 -30.56
N ASP A 151 6.31 -2.75 -31.86
CA ASP A 151 5.93 -3.81 -32.77
C ASP A 151 7.18 -4.42 -33.41
N GLY A 152 7.50 -5.66 -33.03
CA GLY A 152 8.30 -6.56 -33.86
C GLY A 152 9.79 -6.69 -33.52
N GLN A 153 10.13 -7.22 -32.34
CA GLN A 153 11.27 -8.14 -32.11
C GLN A 153 11.33 -8.53 -30.63
N HIS A 154 10.79 -9.70 -30.29
CA HIS A 154 10.86 -10.28 -28.94
C HIS A 154 11.93 -11.37 -28.79
N ASP A 155 12.94 -11.37 -29.67
CA ASP A 155 14.12 -12.23 -29.53
C ASP A 155 15.24 -11.43 -28.86
N GLY A 156 15.40 -11.59 -27.54
CA GLY A 156 16.61 -11.16 -26.80
C GLY A 156 16.41 -10.27 -25.57
N LEU A 157 15.20 -9.76 -25.30
CA LEU A 157 14.91 -9.06 -24.03
C LEU A 157 14.67 -10.07 -22.90
N PRO A 158 15.16 -9.81 -21.68
CA PRO A 158 14.93 -10.70 -20.55
C PRO A 158 13.42 -10.80 -20.24
N PRO A 159 12.97 -11.94 -19.68
CA PRO A 159 11.63 -12.10 -19.13
C PRO A 159 11.16 -10.88 -18.34
N ARG A 160 10.03 -10.27 -18.72
CA ARG A 160 9.45 -9.19 -17.92
C ARG A 160 8.94 -9.75 -16.61
N THR A 161 9.22 -9.05 -15.52
CA THR A 161 8.83 -9.43 -14.16
C THR A 161 8.11 -8.24 -13.50
N VAL A 162 7.66 -8.43 -12.26
CA VAL A 162 7.30 -7.35 -11.35
C VAL A 162 8.10 -7.55 -10.08
N PHE A 163 8.80 -6.52 -9.62
CA PHE A 163 9.56 -6.58 -8.38
C PHE A 163 8.63 -6.32 -7.20
N ALA A 164 8.59 -7.24 -6.25
CA ALA A 164 7.90 -7.10 -4.97
C ALA A 164 8.96 -6.96 -3.86
N ALA A 165 9.20 -5.75 -3.35
CA ALA A 165 10.27 -5.48 -2.39
C ALA A 165 9.75 -5.16 -0.98
N SER A 166 10.46 -5.61 0.05
CA SER A 166 10.12 -5.31 1.45
C SER A 166 11.32 -5.43 2.38
N ASP A 167 11.31 -4.64 3.46
CA ASP A 167 12.20 -4.80 4.61
C ASP A 167 11.83 -5.96 5.53
N SER A 168 10.84 -6.79 5.18
CA SER A 168 10.44 -7.98 5.93
C SER A 168 10.17 -9.15 4.96
N SER A 169 9.10 -9.94 5.19
CA SER A 169 8.77 -11.13 4.39
C SER A 169 8.36 -10.84 2.95
N GLY A 170 7.95 -9.60 2.63
CA GLY A 170 7.43 -9.20 1.32
C GLY A 170 6.07 -9.78 0.93
N SER A 171 5.36 -10.44 1.86
CA SER A 171 4.07 -11.08 1.59
C SER A 171 2.98 -10.09 1.14
N ASN A 172 2.96 -8.88 1.69
CA ASN A 172 2.01 -7.83 1.28
C ASN A 172 2.32 -7.28 -0.12
N ALA A 173 3.58 -6.95 -0.39
CA ALA A 173 4.00 -6.51 -1.72
C ALA A 173 3.68 -7.57 -2.78
N TYR A 174 4.04 -8.83 -2.52
CA TYR A 174 3.74 -9.96 -3.40
C TYR A 174 2.23 -10.16 -3.60
N GLY A 175 1.46 -10.14 -2.51
CA GLY A 175 0.01 -10.29 -2.55
C GLY A 175 -0.68 -9.20 -3.38
N MET A 176 -0.23 -7.95 -3.27
CA MET A 176 -0.71 -6.84 -4.09
C MET A 176 -0.37 -7.01 -5.56
N VAL A 177 0.86 -7.41 -5.88
CA VAL A 177 1.27 -7.71 -7.25
C VAL A 177 0.39 -8.81 -7.85
N CYS A 178 0.18 -9.92 -7.13
CA CYS A 178 -0.70 -10.99 -7.60
C CYS A 178 -2.16 -10.54 -7.74
N ALA A 179 -2.67 -9.71 -6.83
CA ALA A 179 -4.03 -9.17 -6.93
C ALA A 179 -4.19 -8.28 -8.17
N ALA A 180 -3.18 -7.45 -8.46
CA ALA A 180 -3.16 -6.58 -9.62
C ALA A 180 -3.04 -7.36 -10.94
N LEU A 181 -2.10 -8.32 -11.02
CA LEU A 181 -1.86 -9.12 -12.24
C LEU A 181 -3.11 -9.89 -12.71
N ARG A 182 -4.00 -10.28 -11.79
CA ARG A 182 -5.29 -10.92 -12.15
C ARG A 182 -6.25 -10.03 -12.95
N ARG A 183 -5.95 -8.73 -13.07
CA ARG A 183 -6.75 -7.77 -13.81
C ARG A 183 -6.17 -7.47 -15.19
N PHE A 184 -5.12 -8.17 -15.59
CA PHE A 184 -4.50 -8.04 -16.90
C PHE A 184 -4.49 -9.40 -17.59
N SER A 185 -5.38 -9.61 -18.56
CA SER A 185 -5.43 -10.83 -19.37
C SER A 185 -4.21 -11.03 -20.26
N ASP A 186 -3.68 -9.92 -20.80
CA ASP A 186 -2.61 -9.91 -21.81
C ASP A 186 -1.33 -9.22 -21.29
N THR A 187 -0.89 -9.60 -20.09
CA THR A 187 0.35 -9.05 -19.52
C THR A 187 1.60 -9.78 -20.03
N PRO A 188 2.67 -9.07 -20.40
CA PRO A 188 3.95 -9.69 -20.76
C PRO A 188 4.73 -10.24 -19.55
N VAL A 189 4.17 -10.14 -18.34
CA VAL A 189 4.82 -10.55 -17.08
C VAL A 189 4.88 -12.07 -16.99
N GLN A 190 6.10 -12.60 -16.89
CA GLN A 190 6.35 -14.05 -16.78
C GLN A 190 6.50 -14.50 -15.32
N SER A 191 6.89 -13.60 -14.42
CA SER A 191 7.15 -13.92 -13.01
C SER A 191 7.03 -12.70 -12.11
N VAL A 192 7.06 -12.93 -10.80
CA VAL A 192 7.17 -11.90 -9.76
C VAL A 192 8.48 -12.12 -9.01
N THR A 193 9.37 -11.13 -9.04
CA THR A 193 10.66 -11.18 -8.32
C THR A 193 10.46 -10.67 -6.90
N LEU A 194 10.50 -11.56 -5.91
CA LEU A 194 10.30 -11.21 -4.51
C LEU A 194 11.62 -10.87 -3.81
N CYS A 195 11.83 -9.60 -3.51
CA CYS A 195 12.99 -9.06 -2.80
C CYS A 195 12.67 -8.87 -1.32
N LYS A 196 12.97 -9.89 -0.50
CA LYS A 196 12.74 -9.87 0.96
C LYS A 196 13.89 -9.24 1.71
N GLU A 197 13.63 -8.80 2.93
CA GLU A 197 14.63 -8.30 3.87
C GLU A 197 15.58 -7.27 3.25
N VAL A 198 15.03 -6.31 2.52
CA VAL A 198 15.77 -5.19 1.97
C VAL A 198 16.09 -4.21 3.12
N ARG A 199 17.33 -4.25 3.60
CA ARG A 199 17.82 -3.51 4.78
C ARG A 199 18.83 -2.42 4.44
N SER A 200 19.34 -2.37 3.22
CA SER A 200 20.38 -1.41 2.82
C SER A 200 19.99 -0.58 1.60
N LEU A 201 20.61 0.61 1.51
CA LEU A 201 20.49 1.48 0.35
C LEU A 201 21.09 0.84 -0.92
N GLU A 202 22.12 0.01 -0.76
CA GLU A 202 22.74 -0.74 -1.86
C GLU A 202 21.76 -1.76 -2.46
N GLN A 203 21.03 -2.50 -1.62
CA GLN A 203 19.98 -3.41 -2.09
C GLN A 203 18.87 -2.65 -2.83
N ILE A 204 18.46 -1.48 -2.32
CA ILE A 204 17.48 -0.63 -3.03
C ILE A 204 18.01 -0.20 -4.40
N ASN A 205 19.27 0.26 -4.47
CA ASN A 205 19.88 0.66 -5.73
C ASN A 205 19.92 -0.50 -6.73
N HIS A 206 20.32 -1.69 -6.28
CA HIS A 206 20.36 -2.89 -7.10
C HIS A 206 18.98 -3.24 -7.66
N ILE A 207 17.94 -3.26 -6.83
CA ILE A 207 16.55 -3.50 -7.27
C ILE A 207 16.12 -2.50 -8.33
N ALA A 208 16.40 -1.20 -8.13
CA ALA A 208 16.03 -0.18 -9.11
C ALA A 208 16.77 -0.34 -10.45
N GLN A 209 18.05 -0.75 -10.43
CA GLN A 209 18.83 -1.02 -11.65
C GLN A 209 18.32 -2.25 -12.39
N GLU A 210 18.01 -3.34 -11.68
CA GLU A 210 17.43 -4.55 -12.30
C GLU A 210 16.04 -4.30 -12.88
N ALA A 211 15.21 -3.54 -12.17
CA ALA A 211 13.89 -3.13 -12.63
C ALA A 211 13.99 -2.28 -13.90
N LEU A 212 14.96 -1.36 -13.98
CA LEU A 212 15.25 -0.60 -15.21
C LEU A 212 15.68 -1.52 -16.36
N ALA A 213 16.64 -2.42 -16.11
CA ALA A 213 17.18 -3.32 -17.12
C ALA A 213 16.11 -4.25 -17.72
N THR A 214 15.11 -4.64 -16.92
CA THR A 214 14.01 -5.52 -17.33
C THR A 214 12.74 -4.78 -17.72
N ARG A 215 12.72 -3.44 -17.63
CA ARG A 215 11.53 -2.59 -17.83
C ARG A 215 10.34 -3.07 -17.00
N SER A 216 10.60 -3.34 -15.72
CA SER A 216 9.65 -3.91 -14.77
C SER A 216 9.31 -2.88 -13.69
N PRO A 217 8.06 -2.83 -13.19
CA PRO A 217 7.72 -1.95 -12.10
C PRO A 217 8.17 -2.52 -10.75
N VAL A 218 8.35 -1.64 -9.76
CA VAL A 218 8.68 -2.01 -8.37
C VAL A 218 7.51 -1.69 -7.45
N VAL A 219 6.91 -2.72 -6.87
CA VAL A 219 5.90 -2.60 -5.82
C VAL A 219 6.56 -2.91 -4.49
N PHE A 220 6.38 -2.06 -3.49
CA PHE A 220 7.11 -2.25 -2.24
C PHE A 220 6.35 -1.87 -0.97
N THR A 221 6.80 -2.46 0.13
CA THR A 221 6.31 -2.20 1.48
C THR A 221 7.51 -2.05 2.43
N PHE A 222 7.77 -0.82 2.85
CA PHE A 222 8.80 -0.48 3.84
C PHE A 222 8.15 0.14 5.06
N ALA A 223 8.43 -0.39 6.26
CA ALA A 223 7.96 0.19 7.52
C ALA A 223 8.64 1.54 7.79
N SER A 224 9.96 1.62 7.52
CA SER A 224 10.72 2.85 7.68
C SER A 224 10.35 3.89 6.62
N PRO A 225 9.89 5.11 7.01
CA PRO A 225 9.64 6.20 6.07
C PRO A 225 10.89 6.61 5.29
N GLY A 226 12.08 6.49 5.90
CA GLY A 226 13.36 6.77 5.27
C GLY A 226 13.67 5.80 4.12
N MET A 227 13.49 4.50 4.35
CA MET A 227 13.69 3.47 3.32
C MET A 227 12.68 3.58 2.19
N SER A 228 11.39 3.80 2.50
CA SER A 228 10.38 4.06 1.46
C SER A 228 10.76 5.28 0.61
N ARG A 229 11.09 6.40 1.26
CA ARG A 229 11.46 7.64 0.55
C ARG A 229 12.66 7.40 -0.36
N PHE A 230 13.68 6.69 0.13
CA PHE A 230 14.85 6.38 -0.68
C PHE A 230 14.51 5.49 -1.88
N MET A 231 13.71 4.43 -1.70
CA MET A 231 13.24 3.58 -2.81
C MET A 231 12.50 4.40 -3.87
N ARG A 232 11.57 5.29 -3.47
CA ARG A 232 10.87 6.19 -4.40
C ARG A 232 11.85 7.04 -5.20
N GLN A 233 12.78 7.71 -4.51
CA GLN A 233 13.79 8.56 -5.16
C GLN A 233 14.66 7.77 -6.14
N GLN A 234 15.04 6.53 -5.82
CA GLN A 234 15.84 5.71 -6.72
C GLN A 234 15.04 5.24 -7.95
N CYS A 235 13.77 4.88 -7.77
CA CYS A 235 12.89 4.55 -8.89
C CYS A 235 12.68 5.77 -9.80
N GLU A 236 12.39 6.94 -9.23
CA GLU A 236 12.25 8.21 -9.98
C GLU A 236 13.52 8.55 -10.78
N ARG A 237 14.69 8.49 -10.14
CA ARG A 237 15.99 8.75 -10.79
C ARG A 237 16.29 7.77 -11.92
N SER A 238 15.88 6.52 -11.75
CA SER A 238 16.09 5.46 -12.73
C SER A 238 14.96 5.38 -13.77
N ARG A 239 13.94 6.26 -13.68
CA ARG A 239 12.73 6.24 -14.52
C ARG A 239 11.99 4.90 -14.48
N VAL A 240 11.99 4.25 -13.33
CA VAL A 240 11.28 3.00 -13.07
C VAL A 240 9.92 3.32 -12.48
N HIS A 241 8.85 2.74 -13.03
CA HIS A 241 7.51 2.83 -12.45
C HIS A 241 7.46 2.10 -11.11
N TYR A 242 6.79 2.67 -10.11
CA TYR A 242 6.74 2.09 -8.78
C TYR A 242 5.41 2.34 -8.08
N ALA A 243 5.17 1.55 -7.04
CA ALA A 243 4.06 1.74 -6.10
C ALA A 243 4.54 1.49 -4.67
N ASP A 244 4.40 2.52 -3.82
CA ASP A 244 4.50 2.37 -2.36
C ASP A 244 3.12 2.04 -1.81
N VAL A 245 2.94 0.80 -1.37
CA VAL A 245 1.66 0.34 -0.84
C VAL A 245 1.52 0.66 0.65
N PHE A 246 2.63 0.77 1.37
CA PHE A 246 2.60 0.75 2.83
C PHE A 246 2.55 2.15 3.43
N GLN A 247 3.36 3.11 2.95
CA GLN A 247 3.39 4.44 3.57
C GLN A 247 2.05 5.19 3.48
N PRO A 248 1.28 5.17 2.38
CA PRO A 248 -0.04 5.78 2.35
C PRO A 248 -1.00 5.18 3.39
N VAL A 249 -0.96 3.85 3.56
CA VAL A 249 -1.75 3.14 4.57
C VAL A 249 -1.30 3.52 5.98
N MET A 250 0.00 3.56 6.22
CA MET A 250 0.59 3.97 7.50
C MET A 250 0.17 5.38 7.91
N LEU A 251 0.20 6.34 6.99
CA LEU A 251 -0.28 7.70 7.24
C LEU A 251 -1.78 7.76 7.53
N ALA A 252 -2.58 6.93 6.86
CA ALA A 252 -4.01 6.81 7.14
C ALA A 252 -4.26 6.26 8.56
N PHE A 253 -3.49 5.25 8.99
CA PHE A 253 -3.55 4.70 10.34
C PHE A 253 -3.07 5.71 11.39
N GLU A 254 -1.96 6.41 11.15
CA GLU A 254 -1.44 7.43 12.07
C GLU A 254 -2.51 8.50 12.36
N LYS A 255 -3.13 9.04 11.29
CA LYS A 255 -4.23 10.00 11.42
C LYS A 255 -5.46 9.40 12.10
N TYR A 256 -5.80 8.16 11.76
CA TYR A 256 -7.01 7.51 12.28
C TYR A 256 -6.91 7.14 13.76
N LEU A 257 -5.75 6.68 14.18
CA LEU A 257 -5.44 6.25 15.54
C LEU A 257 -4.94 7.40 16.42
N ASP A 258 -4.59 8.54 15.81
CA ASP A 258 -3.96 9.69 16.46
C ASP A 258 -2.69 9.27 17.23
N TYR A 259 -1.88 8.44 16.57
CA TYR A 259 -0.70 7.82 17.18
C TYR A 259 0.36 7.57 16.12
N PRO A 260 1.64 7.93 16.35
CA PRO A 260 2.69 7.72 15.37
C PRO A 260 3.10 6.23 15.29
N PRO A 261 3.51 5.75 14.11
CA PRO A 261 4.02 4.39 13.96
C PRO A 261 5.44 4.22 14.50
N VAL A 262 5.80 3.00 14.89
CA VAL A 262 7.19 2.67 15.27
C VAL A 262 8.17 2.70 14.09
N GLY A 263 7.69 2.46 12.87
CA GLY A 263 8.51 2.56 11.65
C GLY A 263 9.63 1.52 11.55
N VAL A 264 9.50 0.41 12.28
CA VAL A 264 10.48 -0.69 12.27
C VAL A 264 9.87 -1.95 11.65
N PRO A 265 10.65 -2.73 10.89
CA PRO A 265 10.14 -3.97 10.29
C PRO A 265 9.68 -4.94 11.38
N GLY A 266 8.49 -5.54 11.21
CA GLY A 266 7.86 -6.39 12.23
C GLY A 266 7.05 -5.64 13.29
N GLY A 267 7.28 -4.34 13.49
CA GLY A 267 6.48 -3.51 14.39
C GLY A 267 6.50 -3.99 15.84
N HIS A 268 5.35 -3.94 16.51
CA HIS A 268 5.17 -4.35 17.90
C HIS A 268 5.10 -5.88 18.11
N ASP A 269 5.04 -6.69 17.06
CA ASP A 269 5.01 -8.16 17.16
C ASP A 269 6.43 -8.79 17.22
N LEU A 270 7.47 -7.94 17.35
CA LEU A 270 8.86 -8.38 17.55
C LEU A 270 9.06 -9.22 18.84
N SER A 271 8.10 -9.19 19.77
CA SER A 271 8.08 -10.03 20.97
C SER A 271 7.91 -11.53 20.69
N ARG A 272 7.54 -11.94 19.46
CA ARG A 272 7.45 -13.35 19.06
C ARG A 272 8.74 -13.95 18.49
N GLY A 273 9.86 -13.23 18.37
CA GLY A 273 11.10 -13.89 17.89
C GLY A 273 12.38 -13.08 17.72
N TYR A 274 12.49 -11.82 18.16
CA TYR A 274 13.74 -11.05 18.05
C TYR A 274 14.16 -10.52 19.41
N SER A 275 14.87 -11.34 20.19
CA SER A 275 15.68 -10.87 21.32
C SER A 275 17.00 -10.30 20.80
N ASP A 276 17.31 -9.08 21.23
CA ASP A 276 18.63 -8.46 21.34
C ASP A 276 19.41 -8.18 20.03
N ASN A 277 19.28 -6.97 19.46
CA ASN A 277 20.44 -6.25 18.89
C ASN A 277 20.27 -4.79 18.39
N TRP A 278 19.15 -4.08 18.66
CA TRP A 278 18.97 -2.72 18.12
C TRP A 278 19.62 -1.58 18.93
N ASP A 279 20.28 -1.86 20.05
CA ASP A 279 20.98 -0.84 20.88
C ASP A 279 22.34 -0.36 20.32
N THR A 280 22.71 -0.71 19.09
CA THR A 280 24.06 -0.41 18.56
C THR A 280 24.12 0.47 17.31
N LEU A 281 23.08 1.26 17.00
CA LEU A 281 23.25 2.34 16.02
C LEU A 281 23.75 3.61 16.71
N PRO A 282 24.93 4.14 16.34
CA PRO A 282 25.47 5.35 16.94
C PRO A 282 24.58 6.53 16.60
N VAL A 283 24.07 7.19 17.65
CA VAL A 283 23.55 8.55 17.55
C VAL A 283 24.76 9.46 17.37
N GLU A 284 25.09 9.81 16.13
CA GLU A 284 26.03 10.90 15.90
C GLU A 284 25.46 12.19 16.51
N ARG A 285 26.26 12.80 17.40
CA ARG A 285 26.00 14.07 18.08
C ARG A 285 26.42 15.25 17.21
#